data_AF-A0ABD0N207-F1
#
_entry.id   AF-A0ABD0N207-F1
#
_cell.length_a   1.000
_cell.length_b   1.000
_cell.length_c   1.000
_cell.angle_alpha   90.00
_cell.angle_beta   90.00
_cell.angle_gamma   90.00
#
_symmetry.space_group_name_H-M   'P 1'
#
loop_
_entity.id
_entity.type
_entity.pdbx_description
1 polymer ?
#
loop_
_entity_poly.entity_id
_entity_poly.type
_entity_poly.pdbx_seq_one_letter_code
_entity_poly.pdbx_strand_id
1 'polypeptide(L)' 'PDGKAKIQLQLVLHTGESTTFHFANESTALKDRDATKELLQQLLPKFKKKANKELEEKN' A
#
# COMPACT_ATOMS: atom_id res chain seq x y z
N PRO A 1 -2.00 -24.08 -13.91
CA PRO A 1 -3.31 -24.03 -13.21
C PRO A 1 -4.05 -22.75 -13.61
N ASP A 2 -5.02 -22.94 -14.49
CA ASP A 2 -5.88 -21.92 -15.09
C ASP A 2 -6.90 -21.41 -14.07
N GLY A 3 -7.10 -20.09 -13.96
CA GLY A 3 -8.14 -19.49 -13.10
C GLY A 3 -7.71 -18.20 -12.41
N LYS A 4 -7.97 -17.05 -13.06
CA LYS A 4 -7.84 -15.64 -12.61
C LYS A 4 -6.69 -15.36 -11.62
N ALA A 5 -5.65 -14.67 -12.09
CA ALA A 5 -4.56 -14.17 -11.24
C ALA A 5 -5.12 -13.40 -10.03
N LYS A 6 -4.72 -13.79 -8.81
CA LYS A 6 -5.11 -13.11 -7.56
C LYS A 6 -4.66 -11.65 -7.64
N ILE A 7 -5.59 -10.72 -7.48
CA ILE A 7 -5.27 -9.29 -7.45
C ILE A 7 -4.92 -8.91 -6.02
N GLN A 8 -3.65 -8.58 -5.79
CA GLN A 8 -3.13 -8.27 -4.47
C GLN A 8 -2.32 -6.98 -4.47
N LEU A 9 -2.27 -6.31 -3.31
CA LEU A 9 -1.40 -5.17 -3.05
C LEU A 9 -0.62 -5.44 -1.76
N GLN A 10 0.71 -5.41 -1.83
CA GLN A 10 1.57 -5.53 -0.66
C GLN A 10 2.10 -4.15 -0.27
N LEU A 11 1.91 -3.78 1.00
CA LEU A 11 2.47 -2.57 1.59
C LEU A 11 3.64 -2.95 2.48
N VAL A 12 4.78 -2.30 2.28
CA VAL A 12 5.97 -2.43 3.12
C VAL A 12 6.07 -1.19 4.00
N LEU A 13 6.11 -1.40 5.30
CA LEU A 13 6.22 -0.35 6.29
C LEU A 13 7.69 -0.03 6.57
N HIS A 14 7.95 1.16 7.11
CA HIS A 14 9.30 1.55 7.53
C HIS A 14 9.86 0.66 8.67
N THR A 15 9.00 -0.06 9.38
CA THR A 15 9.38 -1.07 10.40
C THR A 15 9.95 -2.35 9.79
N GLY A 16 9.92 -2.51 8.46
CA GLY A 16 10.30 -3.75 7.76
C GLY A 16 9.16 -4.77 7.68
N GLU A 17 8.02 -4.51 8.32
CA GLU A 17 6.83 -5.35 8.21
C GLU A 17 6.14 -5.17 6.86
N SER A 18 5.43 -6.21 6.42
CA SER A 18 4.65 -6.18 5.19
C SER A 18 3.23 -6.69 5.39
N THR A 19 2.26 -5.95 4.85
CA THR A 19 0.84 -6.33 4.87
C THR A 19 0.36 -6.54 3.44
N THR A 20 -0.23 -7.71 3.17
CA THR A 20 -0.77 -8.07 1.85
C THR A 20 -2.29 -8.03 1.86
N PHE A 21 -2.86 -7.22 0.97
CA PHE A 21 -4.30 -7.09 0.78
C PHE A 21 -4.73 -7.86 -0.47
N HIS A 22 -5.77 -8.68 -0.34
CA HIS A 22 -6.38 -9.38 -1.46
C HIS A 22 -7.67 -8.66 -1.89
N PHE A 23 -7.74 -8.24 -3.15
CA PHE A 23 -8.91 -7.63 -3.74
C PHE A 23 -9.80 -8.72 -4.32
N ALA A 24 -10.77 -9.18 -3.52
CA ALA A 24 -11.65 -10.28 -3.87
C ALA A 24 -12.86 -9.89 -4.74
N ASN A 25 -13.03 -8.60 -5.04
CA ASN A 25 -14.16 -8.14 -5.86
C ASN A 25 -13.94 -8.52 -7.33
N GLU A 26 -14.72 -9.47 -7.84
CA GLU A 26 -14.50 -10.03 -9.18
C GLU A 26 -14.60 -9.02 -10.33
N SER A 27 -15.37 -7.94 -10.15
CA SER A 27 -15.67 -6.97 -11.21
C SER A 27 -14.77 -5.74 -11.15
N THR A 28 -14.34 -5.33 -9.96
CA THR A 28 -13.61 -4.07 -9.76
C THR A 28 -12.23 -4.24 -9.15
N ALA A 29 -11.81 -5.45 -8.76
CA ALA A 29 -10.56 -5.66 -8.03
C ALA A 29 -9.33 -5.00 -8.67
N LEU A 30 -9.21 -5.04 -10.00
CA LEU A 30 -8.07 -4.41 -10.68
C LEU A 30 -8.11 -2.88 -10.56
N LYS A 31 -9.29 -2.28 -10.80
CA LYS A 31 -9.53 -0.84 -10.69
C LYS A 31 -9.34 -0.36 -9.25
N ASP A 32 -9.89 -1.08 -8.28
CA ASP A 32 -9.79 -0.74 -6.87
C ASP A 32 -8.35 -0.85 -6.39
N ARG A 33 -7.61 -1.88 -6.83
CA ARG A 33 -6.18 -2.02 -6.54
C ARG A 33 -5.38 -0.86 -7.09
N ASP A 34 -5.62 -0.45 -8.34
CA ASP A 34 -4.91 0.65 -8.97
C ASP A 34 -5.25 2.00 -8.34
N ALA A 35 -6.53 2.29 -8.10
CA ALA A 35 -6.97 3.49 -7.42
C ALA A 35 -6.40 3.58 -5.98
N THR A 36 -6.39 2.46 -5.25
CA THR A 36 -5.80 2.38 -3.90
C THR A 36 -4.30 2.64 -3.96
N LYS A 37 -3.59 2.04 -4.91
CA LYS A 37 -2.15 2.25 -5.10
C LYS A 37 -1.84 3.72 -5.38
N GLU A 38 -2.53 4.34 -6.33
CA GLU A 38 -2.35 5.75 -6.70
C GLU A 38 -2.61 6.67 -5.51
N LEU A 39 -3.74 6.47 -4.82
CA LEU A 39 -4.10 7.28 -3.66
C LEU A 39 -3.07 7.15 -2.54
N LEU A 40 -2.63 5.93 -2.22
CA LEU A 40 -1.57 5.71 -1.23
C LEU A 40 -0.26 6.36 -1.66
N GLN A 41 0.13 6.30 -2.93
CA GLN A 41 1.33 6.98 -3.42
C GLN A 41 1.25 8.50 -3.32
N GLN A 42 0.06 9.09 -3.42
CA GLN A 42 -0.15 10.53 -3.19
C GLN A 42 -0.17 10.91 -1.71
N LEU A 43 -0.68 10.03 -0.84
CA LEU A 43 -0.83 10.28 0.59
C LEU A 43 0.44 9.99 1.38
N LEU A 44 1.12 8.86 1.13
CA LEU A 44 2.30 8.42 1.88
C LEU A 44 3.42 9.48 1.95
N PRO A 45 3.75 10.23 0.88
CA PRO A 45 4.72 11.32 0.94
C PRO A 45 4.32 12.46 1.87
N LYS A 46 3.01 12.76 1.99
CA LYS A 46 2.49 13.80 2.89
C LYS A 46 2.69 13.41 4.36
N PHE A 47 2.65 12.11 4.67
CA PHE A 47 2.87 11.59 6.02
C PHE A 47 4.35 11.26 6.30
N LYS A 48 5.17 10.98 5.28
CA LYS A 48 6.62 10.76 5.41
C LYS A 48 7.34 11.92 6.08
N LYS A 49 6.97 13.17 5.76
CA LYS A 49 7.56 14.37 6.41
C LYS A 49 7.36 14.39 7.92
N LYS A 50 6.27 13.81 8.42
CA LYS A 50 5.98 13.74 9.87
C LYS A 50 6.79 12.62 10.53
N ALA A 51 6.83 11.44 9.90
CA ALA A 51 7.60 10.30 10.39
C ALA A 51 9.12 10.57 10.44
N ASN A 52 9.71 11.21 9.43
CA ASN A 52 11.14 11.53 9.43
C ASN A 52 11.49 12.55 10.52
N LYS A 53 10.64 13.57 10.72
CA LYS A 53 10.86 14.62 11.71
C LYS A 53 10.80 14.09 13.16
N GLU A 54 9.88 13.18 13.45
CA GLU A 54 9.79 12.51 14.76
C GLU A 54 10.95 11.51 15.03
N LEU A 55 11.57 10.97 13.97
CA LEU A 55 12.75 10.10 14.05
C LEU A 55 14.06 10.89 14.24
N GLU A 56 14.15 12.08 13.68
CA GLU A 56 15.34 12.96 13.78
C GLU A 56 15.43 13.67 15.14
N GLU A 57 14.30 13.97 15.82
CA GLU A 57 14.30 14.62 17.15
C GLU A 57 14.67 13.69 18.33
N LYS A 58 14.96 12.41 18.07
CA LYS A 58 15.34 11.42 19.10
C LYS A 58 16.78 10.88 18.97
N ASN A 59 17.61 11.45 18.10
CA ASN A 59 19.03 11.09 17.94
C ASN A 59 19.97 12.21 18.37
#